data_AF-A0A4R7C8E1-F1
#
_entry.id   AF-A0A4R7C8E1-F1
#
_cell.length_a   1.000
_cell.length_b   1.000
_cell.length_c   1.000
_cell.angle_alpha   90.00
_cell.angle_beta   90.00
_cell.angle_gamma   90.00
#
_symmetry.space_group_name_H-M   'P 1'
#
loop_
_entity.id
_entity.type
_entity.pdbx_description
1 polymer ?
#
loop_
_entity_poly.entity_id
_entity_poly.type
_entity_poly.pdbx_seq_one_letter_code
_entity_poly.pdbx_strand_id
1 'polypeptide(L)'
;MFKAPPSPDAYDTLQDTAGYARPADDFGEHVAAGDHLQNLLHLKKMLIDKRRFMAQDVITYPVVYLARAQDIANLQNLMSALDLAIAHELSLKETAAGGPAHEP
;
A
#
# COMPACT_ATOMS: atom_id res chain seq x y z
N MET A 1 9.93 40.16 4.02
CA MET A 1 8.45 40.23 3.92
C MET A 1 7.90 38.89 4.37
N PHE A 2 7.19 38.85 5.49
CA PHE A 2 6.49 37.64 5.94
C PHE A 2 5.26 37.45 5.06
N LYS A 3 5.23 36.37 4.28
CA LYS A 3 4.08 36.01 3.45
C LYS A 3 2.95 35.63 4.41
N ALA A 4 1.80 36.29 4.29
CA ALA A 4 0.64 35.96 5.12
C ALA A 4 0.30 34.46 4.93
N PRO A 5 -0.05 33.73 5.99
CA PRO A 5 -0.46 32.35 5.87
C PRO A 5 -1.68 32.26 4.93
N PRO A 6 -1.80 31.16 4.15
CA PRO A 6 -2.91 30.97 3.24
C PRO A 6 -4.26 30.98 3.98
N SER A 7 -5.33 31.35 3.26
CA SER A 7 -6.70 31.41 3.79
C SER A 7 -7.08 30.05 4.43
N PRO A 8 -7.81 30.02 5.56
CA PRO A 8 -8.36 28.80 6.14
C PRO A 8 -9.17 27.96 5.14
N ASP A 9 -9.80 28.60 4.15
CA ASP A 9 -10.55 27.93 3.08
C ASP A 9 -9.65 27.03 2.21
N ALA A 10 -8.33 27.27 2.19
CA ALA A 10 -7.37 26.40 1.50
C ALA A 10 -7.16 25.05 2.21
N TYR A 11 -7.71 24.88 3.41
CA TYR A 11 -7.68 23.65 4.19
C TYR A 11 -9.07 23.03 4.39
N ASP A 12 -10.07 23.45 3.60
CA ASP A 12 -11.39 22.84 3.59
C ASP A 12 -11.33 21.42 3.02
N THR A 13 -11.12 20.44 3.92
CA THR A 13 -11.03 19.02 3.59
C THR A 13 -12.36 18.43 3.14
N LEU A 14 -13.49 19.14 3.29
CA LEU A 14 -14.79 18.67 2.80
C LEU A 14 -14.88 18.78 1.28
N GLN A 15 -14.24 19.77 0.65
CA GLN A 15 -14.11 19.87 -0.81
C GLN A 15 -13.22 18.75 -1.38
N ASP A 16 -12.22 18.29 -0.61
CA ASP A 16 -11.28 17.24 -1.01
C ASP A 16 -11.89 15.82 -0.92
N THR A 17 -13.07 15.68 -0.29
CA THR A 17 -13.80 14.40 -0.26
C THR A 17 -14.27 13.93 -1.65
N ALA A 18 -14.43 14.87 -2.59
CA ALA A 18 -14.74 14.55 -3.98
C ALA A 18 -13.59 13.83 -4.69
N GLY A 19 -12.34 13.99 -4.23
CA GLY A 19 -11.17 13.28 -4.73
C GLY A 19 -11.18 11.79 -4.37
N TYR A 20 -11.65 11.43 -3.17
CA TYR A 20 -11.79 10.03 -2.74
C TYR A 20 -12.91 9.28 -3.48
N ALA A 21 -13.85 9.99 -4.11
CA ALA A 21 -14.95 9.40 -4.88
C ALA A 21 -14.62 9.21 -6.36
N ARG A 22 -13.49 9.74 -6.86
CA ARG A 22 -13.05 9.49 -8.24
C ARG A 22 -12.38 8.12 -8.32
N PRO A 23 -12.76 7.26 -9.27
CA PRO A 23 -12.02 6.04 -9.54
C PRO A 23 -10.59 6.40 -9.98
N ALA A 24 -9.63 6.25 -9.07
CA ALA A 24 -8.25 5.86 -9.32
C ALA A 24 -7.46 6.50 -10.48
N ASP A 25 -7.56 7.81 -10.73
CA ASP A 25 -6.73 8.47 -11.77
C ASP A 25 -5.37 8.99 -11.27
N ASP A 26 -5.13 9.07 -9.95
CA ASP A 26 -3.89 9.66 -9.37
C ASP A 26 -3.00 8.66 -8.60
N PHE A 27 -3.34 7.38 -8.65
CA PHE A 27 -2.40 6.30 -8.37
C PHE A 27 -1.97 5.77 -9.74
N GLY A 28 -0.75 6.10 -10.16
CA GLY A 28 -0.27 6.01 -11.54
C GLY A 28 -0.63 4.72 -12.29
N GLU A 29 -0.84 4.85 -13.61
CA GLU A 29 -1.12 3.78 -14.59
C GLU A 29 -1.48 2.44 -13.94
N HIS A 30 -2.73 2.30 -13.50
CA HIS A 30 -3.28 1.01 -13.11
C HIS A 30 -3.50 0.15 -14.35
N VAL A 31 -2.41 -0.30 -14.96
CA VAL A 31 -2.41 -1.61 -15.61
C VAL A 31 -2.56 -2.58 -14.46
N ALA A 32 -3.81 -2.93 -14.11
CA ALA A 32 -4.07 -4.15 -13.39
C ALA A 32 -3.51 -5.26 -14.27
N ALA A 33 -2.22 -5.59 -14.06
CA ALA A 33 -1.56 -6.60 -14.83
C ALA A 33 -2.38 -7.86 -14.64
N GLY A 34 -2.70 -8.58 -15.72
CA GLY A 34 -3.40 -9.87 -15.63
C GLY A 34 -2.63 -10.93 -14.82
N ASP A 35 -1.47 -10.58 -14.26
CA ASP A 35 -0.70 -11.39 -13.33
C ASP A 35 -0.96 -10.95 -11.87
N HIS A 36 -1.89 -11.66 -11.22
CA HIS A 36 -2.29 -11.43 -9.83
C HIS A 36 -1.09 -11.48 -8.86
N LEU A 37 -0.11 -12.35 -9.12
CA LEU A 37 1.08 -12.46 -8.29
C LEU A 37 1.92 -11.18 -8.34
N GLN A 38 2.10 -10.59 -9.52
CA GLN A 38 2.86 -9.34 -9.66
C GLN A 38 2.16 -8.18 -8.97
N ASN A 39 0.83 -8.14 -9.02
CA ASN A 39 0.06 -7.12 -8.30
C ASN A 39 0.26 -7.24 -6.78
N LEU A 40 0.25 -8.46 -6.22
CA LEU A 40 0.51 -8.70 -4.79
C LEU A 40 1.95 -8.32 -4.40
N LEU A 41 2.94 -8.68 -5.22
CA LEU A 41 4.34 -8.31 -4.99
C LEU A 41 4.55 -6.79 -5.04
N HIS A 42 3.91 -6.11 -6.00
CA HIS A 42 3.94 -4.66 -6.10
C HIS A 42 3.30 -3.98 -4.89
N LEU A 43 2.13 -4.45 -4.47
CA LEU A 43 1.45 -3.95 -3.27
C LEU A 43 2.31 -4.13 -2.01
N LYS A 44 2.92 -5.30 -1.83
CA LYS A 44 3.85 -5.56 -0.71
C LYS A 44 5.01 -4.56 -0.71
N LYS A 45 5.61 -4.29 -1.87
CA LYS A 45 6.69 -3.31 -2.01
C LYS A 45 6.25 -1.92 -1.56
N MET A 46 5.10 -1.44 -2.03
CA MET A 46 4.56 -0.14 -1.63
C MET A 46 4.35 -0.02 -0.11
N LEU A 47 3.86 -1.08 0.54
CA LEU A 47 3.64 -1.07 1.99
C LEU A 47 4.95 -1.06 2.80
N ILE A 48 5.99 -1.74 2.30
CA ILE A 48 7.33 -1.68 2.90
C ILE A 48 7.87 -0.25 2.84
N ASP A 49 7.75 0.41 1.68
CA ASP A 49 8.22 1.78 1.49
C ASP A 49 7.43 2.75 2.38
N LYS A 50 6.10 2.59 2.47
CA LYS A 50 5.25 3.36 3.38
C LYS A 50 5.67 3.18 4.85
N ARG A 51 5.93 1.96 5.30
CA ARG A 51 6.41 1.70 6.66
C ARG A 51 7.73 2.41 6.96
N ARG A 52 8.66 2.40 6.01
CA ARG A 52 9.96 3.10 6.14
C ARG A 52 9.76 4.61 6.25
N PHE A 53 8.90 5.18 5.40
CA PHE A 53 8.56 6.60 5.46
C PHE A 53 7.96 6.97 6.82
N MET A 54 7.03 6.17 7.35
CA MET A 54 6.43 6.41 8.66
C MET A 54 7.45 6.33 9.80
N ALA A 55 8.41 5.41 9.71
CA ALA A 55 9.50 5.34 10.69
C ALA A 55 10.41 6.58 10.64
N GLN A 56 10.66 7.13 9.45
CA GLN A 56 11.41 8.38 9.29
C GLN A 56 10.62 9.58 9.83
N ASP A 57 9.31 9.63 9.56
CA ASP A 57 8.40 10.69 10.04
C ASP A 57 8.41 10.78 11.57
N VAL A 58 8.50 9.64 12.26
CA VAL A 58 8.66 9.58 13.72
C VAL A 58 9.97 10.19 14.21
N ILE A 59 11.07 9.99 13.48
CA ILE A 59 12.37 10.58 13.82
C ILE A 59 12.32 12.11 13.64
N THR A 60 11.65 12.58 12.59
CA THR A 60 11.53 14.02 12.29
C THR A 60 10.54 14.73 13.22
N TYR A 61 9.42 14.09 13.56
CA TYR A 61 8.33 14.69 14.34
C TYR A 61 7.96 13.80 15.54
N PRO A 62 8.58 14.01 16.71
CA PRO A 62 8.33 13.18 17.90
C PRO A 62 6.87 13.19 18.37
N VAL A 63 6.12 14.26 18.08
CA VAL A 63 4.70 14.41 18.45
C VAL A 63 3.80 13.35 17.81
N VAL A 64 4.18 12.79 16.65
CA VAL A 64 3.40 11.75 15.96
C VAL A 64 3.80 10.32 16.33
N TYR A 65 4.78 10.14 17.25
CA TYR A 65 5.36 8.83 17.60
C TYR A 65 4.31 7.75 17.90
N LEU A 66 3.37 8.05 18.81
CA LEU A 66 2.36 7.08 19.25
C LEU A 66 1.41 6.67 18.12
N ALA A 67 0.92 7.64 17.34
CA ALA A 67 0.04 7.38 16.21
C ALA A 67 0.76 6.56 15.13
N ARG A 68 2.00 6.92 14.80
CA ARG A 68 2.81 6.21 13.81
C ARG A 68 3.20 4.81 14.25
N ALA A 69 3.45 4.59 15.54
CA ALA A 69 3.70 3.25 16.06
C ALA A 69 2.50 2.32 15.84
N GLN A 70 1.27 2.82 16.06
CA GLN A 70 0.04 2.08 15.78
C GLN A 70 -0.14 1.82 14.28
N ASP A 71 0.08 2.84 13.44
CA ASP A 71 -0.02 2.69 11.99
C ASP A 71 0.97 1.64 11.46
N ILE A 72 2.21 1.66 11.95
CA ILE A 72 3.25 0.69 11.58
C ILE A 72 2.85 -0.73 12.00
N ALA A 73 2.26 -0.91 13.18
CA ALA A 73 1.75 -2.20 13.63
C ALA A 73 0.62 -2.71 12.73
N ASN A 74 -0.31 -1.83 12.33
CA ASN A 74 -1.38 -2.17 11.40
C ASN A 74 -0.84 -2.56 10.01
N LEU A 75 0.15 -1.82 9.50
CA LEU A 75 0.83 -2.16 8.24
C LEU A 75 1.53 -3.53 8.31
N GLN A 76 2.12 -3.86 9.45
CA GLN A 76 2.77 -5.16 9.65
C GLN A 76 1.75 -6.31 9.55
N ASN A 77 0.55 -6.16 10.09
CA ASN A 77 -0.52 -7.16 9.97
C ASN A 77 -0.94 -7.37 8.50
N LEU A 78 -1.10 -6.26 7.76
CA LEU A 78 -1.45 -6.32 6.34
C LEU A 78 -0.33 -6.98 5.50
N MET A 79 0.93 -6.68 5.78
CA MET A 79 2.07 -7.32 5.12
C MET A 79 2.10 -8.83 5.38
N SER A 80 1.83 -9.28 6.62
CA SER A 80 1.76 -10.70 6.94
C SER A 80 0.63 -11.41 6.18
N ALA A 81 -0.53 -10.76 6.02
CA ALA A 81 -1.63 -11.29 5.22
C ALA A 81 -1.26 -11.39 3.72
N LEU A 82 -0.54 -10.41 3.19
CA LEU A 82 -0.03 -10.45 1.81
C LEU A 82 1.00 -11.56 1.61
N ASP A 83 1.85 -11.82 2.59
CA ASP A 83 2.82 -12.92 2.51
C ASP A 83 2.13 -14.28 2.37
N LEU A 84 1.03 -14.49 3.10
CA LEU A 84 0.20 -15.69 2.96
C LEU A 84 -0.47 -15.76 1.59
N ALA A 85 -1.02 -14.66 1.09
CA ALA A 85 -1.64 -14.61 -0.24
C ALA A 85 -0.62 -14.88 -1.37
N ILE A 86 0.58 -14.31 -1.28
CA ILE A 86 1.67 -14.55 -2.24
C ILE A 86 2.09 -16.01 -2.22
N ALA A 87 2.24 -16.61 -1.03
CA ALA A 87 2.58 -18.02 -0.89
C ALA A 87 1.51 -18.93 -1.53
N HIS A 88 0.22 -18.59 -1.37
CA HIS A 88 -0.88 -19.29 -2.02
C HIS A 88 -0.85 -19.16 -3.55
N GLU A 89 -0.62 -17.96 -4.10
CA GLU A 89 -0.49 -17.78 -5.55
C GLU A 89 0.72 -18.52 -6.13
N LEU A 90 1.84 -18.58 -5.39
CA LEU A 90 3.01 -19.34 -5.80
C LEU A 90 2.72 -20.86 -5.84
N SER A 91 2.00 -21.40 -4.85
CA SER A 91 1.65 -22.83 -4.82
C SER A 91 0.67 -23.21 -5.93
N LEU A 92 -0.24 -22.31 -6.29
CA LEU A 92 -1.13 -22.48 -7.45
C LEU A 92 -0.34 -22.49 -8.78
N LYS A 93 0.66 -21.61 -8.93
CA LYS A 93 1.53 -21.63 -10.12
C LYS A 93 2.37 -22.91 -10.19
N GLU A 94 2.86 -23.43 -9.06
CA GLU A 94 3.62 -24.68 -9.01
C GLU A 94 2.78 -25.91 -9.35
N THR A 95 1.56 -25.99 -8.81
CA THR A 95 0.60 -27.07 -9.14
C THR A 95 0.13 -27.00 -10.59
N ALA A 96 -0.07 -25.79 -11.14
CA ALA A 96 -0.38 -25.60 -12.55
C ALA A 96 0.80 -25.97 -13.48
N ALA A 97 2.04 -25.73 -13.06
CA ALA A 97 3.24 -26.12 -13.80
C ALA A 97 3.54 -27.64 -13.70
N GLY A 98 3.04 -28.30 -12.65
CA GLY A 98 3.22 -29.72 -12.36
C GLY A 98 2.06 -30.64 -12.78
N GLY A 99 1.33 -30.32 -13.85
CA GLY A 99 0.25 -31.18 -14.39
C GLY A 99 0.68 -32.66 -14.58
N PRO A 100 -0.25 -33.61 -14.43
CA PRO A 100 0.02 -34.96 -13.92
C PRO A 100 1.02 -35.72 -14.78
N ALA A 101 2.05 -36.27 -14.14
CA ALA A 101 2.84 -37.34 -14.70
C ALA A 101 1.89 -38.49 -15.06
N HIS A 102 1.78 -38.73 -16.36
CA HIS A 102 1.12 -39.85 -17.00
C HIS A 102 1.45 -41.15 -16.26
N GLU A 103 0.50 -41.71 -15.52
CA GLU A 103 0.56 -43.12 -15.13
C GLU A 103 0.34 -43.96 -16.41
N PRO A 104 1.23 -44.93 -16.71
CA PRO A 104 0.99 -45.95 -17.72
C PRO A 104 0.13 -47.11 -17.19
#